data_AF-A0A1I8AKX0-F1
#
_entry.id   AF-A0A1I8AKX0-F1
#
_cell.length_a   1.000
_cell.length_b   1.000
_cell.length_c   1.000
_cell.angle_alpha   90.00
_cell.angle_beta   90.00
_cell.angle_gamma   90.00
#
_symmetry.space_group_name_H-M   'P 1'
#
loop_
_entity.id
_entity.type
_entity.pdbx_description
1 polymer ?
#
loop_
_entity_poly.entity_id
_entity_poly.type
_entity_poly.pdbx_seq_one_letter_code
_entity_poly.pdbx_strand_id
1 'polypeptide(L)'
;MIRLIILLLSFRFYSLSSPDMDGVPLAFYDDLCDILSTDALRGANELSGYLGTLSRLARKNRAQYTCFVRKGKEEQKRISYKYNGSEVPREVEKDFPKKYVRDVTIHLEDAENEDLCRRLVRSFPYAKYHFVHKTSSVSKDWVDLVYSLKRLGQIVFEKMLNDDALYVLKKLIKGRKLSGLMMYQEACQGSTIAVAKALLLQRQFKKLEVRQELDYLSTPINELLEFWVEHSDKLRGKSLIVKGTHREGAQLEEFLRQRSLLAKMSSSLLSESNSSARRLASGTQQVFQLCSKEERDLIKKEYLLNHYIFKKSSCVYKFQEGRKRRFYLLFECAHKGTTFEEGRPPSHSGEDGLKLLRRARRYRILFA
;
A
#
# COMPACT_ATOMS: atom_id res chain seq x y z
N MET A 1 15.09 14.52 3.64
CA MET A 1 16.00 13.38 3.88
C MET A 1 15.80 12.24 2.88
N ILE A 2 14.68 11.48 2.84
CA ILE A 2 14.51 10.38 1.84
C ILE A 2 14.56 10.88 0.39
N ARG A 3 13.95 12.04 0.08
CA ARG A 3 14.13 12.68 -1.25
C ARG A 3 15.58 13.08 -1.53
N LEU A 4 16.35 13.45 -0.50
CA LEU A 4 17.77 13.80 -0.62
C LEU A 4 18.60 12.54 -0.84
N ILE A 5 18.32 11.44 -0.14
CA ILE A 5 18.96 10.13 -0.34
C ILE A 5 18.61 9.56 -1.71
N ILE A 6 17.34 9.65 -2.14
CA ILE A 6 16.94 9.27 -3.49
C ILE A 6 17.62 10.18 -4.51
N LEU A 7 17.70 11.50 -4.30
CA LEU A 7 18.45 12.41 -5.16
C LEU A 7 19.94 12.03 -5.21
N LEU A 8 20.60 11.79 -4.08
CA LEU A 8 22.00 11.35 -4.00
C LEU A 8 22.22 10.00 -4.69
N LEU A 9 21.26 9.07 -4.59
CA LEU A 9 21.30 7.77 -5.28
C LEU A 9 20.93 7.86 -6.77
N SER A 10 20.10 8.82 -7.18
CA SER A 10 19.69 9.03 -8.58
C SER A 10 20.60 10.00 -9.35
N PHE A 11 21.45 10.77 -8.66
CA PHE A 11 22.55 11.52 -9.26
C PHE A 11 23.64 10.61 -9.87
N ARG A 12 23.63 9.29 -9.60
CA ARG A 12 24.52 8.30 -10.24
C ARG A 12 24.33 8.10 -11.75
N PHE A 13 23.37 8.77 -12.41
CA PHE A 13 23.16 8.63 -13.86
C PHE A 13 23.72 9.78 -14.71
N TYR A 14 24.31 10.82 -14.11
CA TYR A 14 25.10 11.79 -14.87
C TYR A 14 26.58 11.63 -14.49
N SER A 15 27.30 10.97 -15.40
CA SER A 15 28.75 10.84 -15.45
C SER A 15 29.43 12.18 -15.19
N LEU A 16 29.96 12.35 -13.98
CA LEU A 16 31.11 13.19 -13.67
C LEU A 16 31.83 12.47 -12.52
N SER A 17 33.15 12.31 -12.66
CA SER A 17 34.10 11.89 -11.65
C SER A 17 33.87 12.63 -10.31
N SER A 18 32.97 12.07 -9.50
CA SER A 18 32.49 12.65 -8.25
C SER A 18 33.58 12.57 -7.18
N PRO A 19 33.70 13.60 -6.31
CA PRO A 19 34.62 13.60 -5.19
C PRO A 19 34.40 12.40 -4.27
N ASP A 20 35.48 11.98 -3.62
CA ASP A 20 35.57 10.89 -2.67
C ASP A 20 34.37 10.83 -1.71
N MET A 21 33.60 9.75 -1.81
CA MET A 21 32.54 9.43 -0.82
C MET A 21 33.13 8.98 0.53
N ASP A 22 34.45 8.95 0.65
CA ASP A 22 35.23 8.56 1.82
C ASP A 22 35.13 9.56 2.97
N GLY A 23 34.64 10.78 2.72
CA GLY A 23 34.41 11.79 3.76
C GLY A 23 33.12 11.62 4.59
N VAL A 24 32.23 10.68 4.23
CA VAL A 24 30.97 10.47 4.97
C VAL A 24 31.21 9.53 6.16
N PRO A 25 30.89 9.93 7.40
CA PRO A 25 31.09 9.07 8.57
C PRO A 25 30.37 7.73 8.46
N LEU A 26 31.02 6.63 8.85
CA LEU A 26 30.45 5.28 8.74
C LEU A 26 29.11 5.14 9.48
N ALA A 27 28.95 5.81 10.62
CA ALA A 27 27.72 5.85 11.40
C ALA A 27 26.51 6.36 10.58
N PHE A 28 26.73 7.27 9.63
CA PHE A 28 25.67 7.73 8.74
C PHE A 28 25.14 6.60 7.86
N TYR A 29 26.02 5.74 7.35
CA TYR A 29 25.59 4.61 6.50
C TYR A 29 24.87 3.53 7.30
N ASP A 30 25.28 3.28 8.55
CA ASP A 30 24.57 2.39 9.46
C ASP A 30 23.14 2.91 9.74
N ASP A 31 23.03 4.18 10.15
CA ASP A 31 21.74 4.84 10.38
C ASP A 31 20.87 4.87 9.12
N LEU A 32 21.49 5.06 7.95
CA LEU A 32 20.80 5.01 6.68
C LEU A 32 20.19 3.63 6.44
N CYS A 33 20.99 2.56 6.53
CA CYS A 33 20.53 1.18 6.36
C CYS A 33 19.40 0.81 7.34
N ASP A 34 19.43 1.37 8.55
CA ASP A 34 18.41 1.21 9.59
C ASP A 34 17.04 1.84 9.26
N ILE A 35 17.06 2.89 8.43
CA ILE A 35 15.87 3.65 8.02
C ILE A 35 15.32 3.19 6.67
N LEU A 36 16.18 2.71 5.77
CA LEU A 36 15.80 2.27 4.43
C LEU A 36 14.70 1.19 4.48
N SER A 37 13.82 1.15 3.48
CA SER A 37 12.88 0.04 3.31
C SER A 37 13.60 -1.21 2.79
N THR A 38 12.93 -2.37 2.85
CA THR A 38 13.48 -3.61 2.25
C THR A 38 13.79 -3.43 0.77
N ASP A 39 12.94 -2.71 0.02
CA ASP A 39 13.16 -2.45 -1.41
C ASP A 39 14.33 -1.48 -1.64
N ALA A 40 14.45 -0.45 -0.80
CA ALA A 40 15.56 0.49 -0.90
C ALA A 40 16.89 -0.17 -0.54
N LEU A 41 16.90 -1.05 0.46
CA LEU A 41 18.04 -1.91 0.75
C LEU A 41 18.35 -2.84 -0.44
N ARG A 42 17.35 -3.43 -1.09
CA ARG A 42 17.57 -4.23 -2.30
C ARG A 42 18.32 -3.44 -3.37
N GLY A 43 17.90 -2.21 -3.68
CA GLY A 43 18.63 -1.36 -4.63
C GLY A 43 20.03 -0.96 -4.12
N ALA A 44 20.16 -0.64 -2.84
CA ALA A 44 21.45 -0.28 -2.26
C ALA A 44 22.46 -1.45 -2.22
N ASN A 45 22.00 -2.69 -2.17
CA ASN A 45 22.85 -3.89 -2.24
C ASN A 45 23.62 -4.02 -3.55
N GLU A 46 23.10 -3.42 -4.62
CA GLU A 46 23.69 -3.43 -5.97
C GLU A 46 24.84 -2.41 -6.08
N LEU A 47 24.99 -1.53 -5.09
CA LEU A 47 26.10 -0.58 -5.03
C LEU A 47 27.39 -1.32 -4.65
N SER A 48 28.52 -0.83 -5.17
CA SER A 48 29.87 -1.22 -4.74
C SER A 48 30.28 -0.49 -3.44
N GLY A 49 31.41 -0.91 -2.86
CA GLY A 49 31.99 -0.27 -1.68
C GLY A 49 31.25 -0.55 -0.37
N TYR A 50 31.49 0.30 0.62
CA TYR A 50 31.04 0.11 2.00
C TYR A 50 29.51 0.07 2.13
N LEU A 51 28.80 1.04 1.54
CA LEU A 51 27.33 1.11 1.58
C LEU A 51 26.67 -0.16 0.98
N GLY A 52 27.22 -0.68 -0.11
CA GLY A 52 26.74 -1.93 -0.71
C GLY A 52 26.88 -3.12 0.24
N THR A 53 28.03 -3.22 0.92
CA THR A 53 28.29 -4.26 1.92
C THR A 53 27.37 -4.13 3.12
N LEU A 54 27.22 -2.93 3.70
CA LEU A 54 26.29 -2.69 4.81
C LEU A 54 24.85 -3.00 4.43
N SER A 55 24.41 -2.55 3.25
CA SER A 55 23.05 -2.82 2.77
C SER A 55 22.79 -4.31 2.64
N ARG A 56 23.75 -5.08 2.12
CA ARG A 56 23.65 -6.55 2.02
C ARG A 56 23.51 -7.19 3.39
N LEU A 57 24.34 -6.78 4.36
CA LEU A 57 24.28 -7.28 5.73
C LEU A 57 22.96 -6.90 6.42
N ALA A 58 22.57 -5.63 6.34
CA ALA A 58 21.32 -5.12 6.90
C ALA A 58 20.12 -5.86 6.30
N ARG A 59 20.08 -6.08 4.99
CA ARG A 59 19.00 -6.84 4.33
C ARG A 59 18.96 -8.30 4.78
N LYS A 60 20.10 -8.98 4.87
CA LYS A 60 20.19 -10.39 5.30
C LYS A 60 19.72 -10.57 6.74
N ASN A 61 20.10 -9.66 7.62
CA ASN A 61 19.78 -9.75 9.05
C ASN A 61 18.41 -9.16 9.41
N ARG A 62 17.81 -8.33 8.56
CA ARG A 62 16.52 -7.70 8.85
C ARG A 62 15.44 -8.74 9.11
N ALA A 63 14.88 -8.68 10.30
CA ALA A 63 13.84 -9.58 10.76
C ALA A 63 12.53 -8.83 11.02
N GLN A 64 11.46 -9.61 11.09
CA GLN A 64 10.17 -9.18 11.60
C GLN A 64 9.78 -10.07 12.78
N TYR A 65 9.11 -9.46 13.76
CA TYR A 65 8.49 -10.14 14.88
C TYR A 65 6.99 -10.17 14.67
N THR A 66 6.36 -11.33 14.88
CA THR A 66 4.91 -11.47 14.86
C THR A 66 4.45 -12.16 16.13
N CYS A 67 3.42 -11.65 16.77
CA CYS A 67 2.80 -12.29 17.93
C CYS A 67 1.28 -12.12 17.89
N PHE A 68 0.59 -13.01 18.60
CA PHE A 68 -0.83 -12.93 18.87
C PHE A 68 -1.02 -12.54 20.33
N VAL A 69 -2.01 -11.70 20.58
CA VAL A 69 -2.37 -11.25 21.91
C VAL A 69 -3.78 -11.71 22.18
N ARG A 70 -3.90 -12.57 23.19
CA ARG A 70 -5.17 -13.13 23.64
C ARG A 70 -5.19 -13.11 25.17
N LYS A 71 -6.24 -12.53 25.75
CA LYS A 71 -6.55 -12.42 27.18
C LYS A 71 -5.37 -11.96 28.01
N GLY A 72 -4.76 -10.82 27.65
CA GLY A 72 -3.64 -10.34 28.46
C GLY A 72 -2.28 -10.99 28.13
N LYS A 73 -2.23 -12.01 27.27
CA LYS A 73 -1.04 -12.85 27.09
C LYS A 73 -0.53 -12.85 25.66
N GLU A 74 0.79 -12.97 25.55
CA GLU A 74 1.48 -13.16 24.28
C GLU A 74 1.47 -14.64 23.90
N GLU A 75 0.94 -14.94 22.72
CA GLU A 75 0.83 -16.27 22.16
C GLU A 75 1.44 -16.33 20.75
N GLN A 76 1.85 -17.53 20.33
CA GLN A 76 2.30 -17.84 18.97
C GLN A 76 3.32 -16.82 18.40
N LYS A 77 4.29 -16.42 19.23
CA LYS A 77 5.35 -15.51 18.80
C LYS A 77 6.33 -16.19 17.86
N ARG A 78 6.84 -15.43 16.91
CA ARG A 78 7.87 -15.86 15.96
C ARG A 78 8.69 -14.68 15.47
N ILE A 79 9.98 -14.95 15.24
CA ILE A 79 10.87 -14.08 14.49
C ILE A 79 11.12 -14.73 13.13
N SER A 80 11.02 -13.96 12.05
CA SER A 80 11.37 -14.45 10.71
C SER A 80 12.21 -13.43 9.97
N TYR A 81 13.20 -13.89 9.20
CA TYR A 81 13.99 -13.01 8.34
C TYR A 81 13.14 -12.50 7.17
N LYS A 82 13.17 -11.20 6.90
CA LYS A 82 12.38 -10.62 5.77
C LYS A 82 12.96 -10.98 4.41
N TYR A 83 14.23 -11.38 4.35
CA TYR A 83 14.92 -11.70 3.10
C TYR A 83 14.38 -12.98 2.45
N ASN A 84 14.25 -14.05 3.21
CA ASN A 84 13.86 -15.38 2.72
C ASN A 84 12.60 -15.94 3.41
N GLY A 85 12.07 -15.25 4.43
CA GLY A 85 10.92 -15.71 5.21
C GLY A 85 11.23 -16.83 6.20
N SER A 86 12.48 -17.28 6.30
CA SER A 86 12.86 -18.34 7.23
C SER A 86 12.62 -17.89 8.67
N GLU A 87 11.98 -18.75 9.44
CA GLU A 87 11.77 -18.54 10.87
C GLU A 87 13.09 -18.78 11.62
N VAL A 88 13.32 -17.97 12.66
CA VAL A 88 14.43 -18.16 13.59
C VAL A 88 14.07 -19.32 14.52
N PRO A 89 14.95 -20.32 14.72
CA PRO A 89 14.68 -21.42 15.63
C PRO A 89 14.33 -20.93 17.04
N ARG A 90 13.37 -21.59 17.69
CA ARG A 90 12.84 -21.15 19.00
C ARG A 90 13.92 -21.14 20.08
N GLU A 91 14.89 -22.04 19.96
CA GLU A 91 16.00 -22.21 20.89
C GLU A 91 16.89 -20.97 20.95
N VAL A 92 16.99 -20.22 19.84
CA VAL A 92 17.83 -19.01 19.74
C VAL A 92 17.03 -17.71 19.72
N GLU A 93 15.70 -17.77 19.84
CA GLU A 93 14.83 -16.59 19.78
C GLU A 93 15.10 -15.61 20.93
N LYS A 94 15.40 -16.12 22.13
CA LYS A 94 15.69 -15.32 23.32
C LYS A 94 16.94 -14.46 23.14
N ASP A 95 17.95 -15.01 22.47
CA ASP A 95 19.25 -14.38 22.24
C ASP A 95 19.32 -13.63 20.90
N PHE A 96 18.22 -13.61 20.14
CA PHE A 96 18.16 -12.93 18.86
C PHE A 96 18.40 -11.41 19.02
N PRO A 97 19.33 -10.79 18.26
CA PRO A 97 19.62 -9.37 18.41
C PRO A 97 18.43 -8.49 18.01
N LYS A 98 17.75 -7.91 19.00
CA LYS A 98 16.52 -7.11 18.81
C LYS A 98 16.69 -5.91 17.88
N LYS A 99 17.92 -5.39 17.73
CA LYS A 99 18.24 -4.31 16.77
C LYS A 99 17.94 -4.69 15.32
N TYR A 100 17.94 -5.98 14.98
CA TYR A 100 17.61 -6.44 13.63
C TYR A 100 16.11 -6.60 13.38
N VAL A 101 15.28 -6.56 14.42
CA VAL A 101 13.82 -6.57 14.30
C VAL A 101 13.36 -5.18 13.89
N ARG A 102 12.97 -5.02 12.62
CA ARG A 102 12.56 -3.72 12.05
C ARG A 102 11.06 -3.57 11.86
N ASP A 103 10.32 -4.67 11.97
CA ASP A 103 8.88 -4.68 11.85
C ASP A 103 8.32 -5.58 12.95
N VAL A 104 7.35 -5.07 13.71
CA VAL A 104 6.64 -5.81 14.76
C VAL A 104 5.16 -5.81 14.39
N THR A 105 4.58 -6.99 14.18
CA THR A 105 3.16 -7.16 13.89
C THR A 105 2.47 -7.81 15.08
N ILE A 106 1.52 -7.09 15.68
CA ILE A 106 0.78 -7.53 16.87
C ILE A 106 -0.66 -7.81 16.44
N HIS A 107 -1.07 -9.07 16.50
CA HIS A 107 -2.45 -9.49 16.28
C HIS A 107 -3.23 -9.42 17.59
N LEU A 108 -4.21 -8.53 17.67
CA LEU A 108 -5.05 -8.31 18.85
C LEU A 108 -6.35 -9.09 18.68
N GLU A 109 -6.53 -10.14 19.46
CA GLU A 109 -7.72 -11.01 19.42
C GLU A 109 -8.78 -10.63 20.45
N ASP A 110 -8.45 -9.73 21.37
CA ASP A 110 -9.35 -9.05 22.30
C ASP A 110 -8.97 -7.57 22.45
N ALA A 111 -9.86 -6.79 23.08
CA ALA A 111 -9.63 -5.37 23.36
C ALA A 111 -8.86 -5.11 24.66
N GLU A 112 -8.55 -6.18 25.39
CA GLU A 112 -7.76 -6.10 26.62
C GLU A 112 -6.28 -6.01 26.26
N ASN A 113 -5.44 -5.56 27.20
CA ASN A 113 -3.98 -5.74 27.16
C ASN A 113 -3.12 -4.70 26.43
N GLU A 114 -3.34 -3.42 26.75
CA GLU A 114 -2.41 -2.35 26.37
C GLU A 114 -1.00 -2.55 26.96
N ASP A 115 -0.89 -3.09 28.19
CA ASP A 115 0.39 -3.22 28.88
C ASP A 115 1.36 -4.16 28.17
N LEU A 116 0.87 -5.27 27.61
CA LEU A 116 1.71 -6.11 26.77
C LEU A 116 2.19 -5.36 25.52
N CYS A 117 1.30 -4.60 24.87
CA CYS A 117 1.68 -3.79 23.71
C CYS A 117 2.78 -2.77 24.07
N ARG A 118 2.66 -2.10 25.23
CA ARG A 118 3.72 -1.21 25.75
C ARG A 118 5.04 -1.95 26.01
N ARG A 119 5.00 -3.15 26.59
CA ARG A 119 6.20 -3.98 26.80
C ARG A 119 6.86 -4.39 25.48
N LEU A 120 6.07 -4.74 24.47
CA LEU A 120 6.58 -5.05 23.13
C LEU A 120 7.21 -3.82 22.47
N VAL A 121 6.60 -2.66 22.63
CA VAL A 121 7.15 -1.39 22.13
C VAL A 121 8.52 -1.11 22.77
N ARG A 122 8.64 -1.27 24.09
CA ARG A 122 9.92 -1.12 24.80
C ARG A 122 10.96 -2.17 24.39
N SER A 123 10.51 -3.38 24.07
CA SER A 123 11.41 -4.49 23.69
C SER A 123 12.04 -4.32 22.30
N PHE A 124 11.37 -3.61 21.38
CA PHE A 124 11.81 -3.47 20.00
C PHE A 124 11.91 -2.01 19.54
N PRO A 125 12.70 -1.15 20.21
CA PRO A 125 12.63 0.31 20.04
C PRO A 125 12.95 0.81 18.62
N TYR A 126 13.61 -0.01 17.80
CA TYR A 126 13.97 0.30 16.42
C TYR A 126 12.93 -0.17 15.39
N ALA A 127 11.84 -0.79 15.83
CA ALA A 127 10.85 -1.36 14.94
C ALA A 127 9.80 -0.34 14.49
N LYS A 128 9.18 -0.67 13.36
CA LYS A 128 7.90 -0.14 12.92
C LYS A 128 6.79 -1.06 13.41
N TYR A 129 5.73 -0.50 13.99
CA TYR A 129 4.67 -1.30 14.62
C TYR A 129 3.44 -1.38 13.73
N HIS A 130 2.97 -2.60 13.53
CA HIS A 130 1.77 -2.95 12.80
C HIS A 130 0.80 -3.60 13.77
N PHE A 131 -0.48 -3.22 13.68
CA PHE A 131 -1.53 -3.77 14.53
C PHE A 131 -2.59 -4.40 13.66
N VAL A 132 -3.02 -5.60 14.03
CA VAL A 132 -4.09 -6.33 13.38
C VAL A 132 -5.18 -6.60 14.39
N HIS A 133 -6.28 -5.86 14.29
CA HIS A 133 -7.45 -6.06 15.13
C HIS A 133 -8.35 -7.14 14.53
N LYS A 134 -8.48 -8.24 15.26
CA LYS A 134 -9.43 -9.31 14.95
C LYS A 134 -10.78 -9.15 15.66
N THR A 135 -10.96 -8.05 16.36
CA THR A 135 -12.18 -7.67 17.08
C THR A 135 -12.82 -6.42 16.50
N SER A 136 -14.10 -6.22 16.82
CA SER A 136 -14.85 -5.00 16.51
C SER A 136 -14.57 -3.85 17.48
N SER A 137 -13.87 -4.13 18.58
CA SER A 137 -13.62 -3.20 19.68
C SER A 137 -12.18 -2.68 19.66
N VAL A 138 -12.02 -1.41 20.04
CA VAL A 138 -10.74 -0.72 20.18
C VAL A 138 -10.80 0.10 21.47
N SER A 139 -9.84 -0.08 22.37
CA SER A 139 -9.79 0.68 23.63
C SER A 139 -9.15 2.05 23.43
N LYS A 140 -9.57 3.02 24.27
CA LYS A 140 -8.97 4.36 24.32
C LYS A 140 -7.48 4.31 24.62
N ASP A 141 -7.12 3.45 25.55
CA ASP A 141 -5.77 3.13 25.99
C ASP A 141 -4.87 2.68 24.82
N TRP A 142 -5.34 1.73 24.01
CA TRP A 142 -4.62 1.34 22.79
C TRP A 142 -4.47 2.51 21.80
N VAL A 143 -5.50 3.34 21.64
CA VAL A 143 -5.42 4.53 20.77
C VAL A 143 -4.34 5.49 21.26
N ASP A 144 -4.22 5.68 22.57
CA ASP A 144 -3.21 6.56 23.19
C ASP A 144 -1.80 6.02 23.01
N LEU A 145 -1.62 4.70 23.17
CA LEU A 145 -0.37 4.02 22.83
C LEU A 145 -0.01 4.26 21.36
N VAL A 146 -0.91 3.93 20.43
CA VAL A 146 -0.68 4.09 18.98
C VAL A 146 -0.35 5.53 18.61
N TYR A 147 -1.03 6.49 19.23
CA TYR A 147 -0.79 7.91 19.02
C TYR A 147 0.63 8.34 19.45
N SER A 148 1.16 7.73 20.51
CA SER A 148 2.50 8.00 21.06
C SER A 148 3.64 7.39 20.24
N LEU A 149 3.36 6.41 19.37
CA LEU A 149 4.40 5.70 18.62
C LEU A 149 5.11 6.62 17.62
N LYS A 150 6.44 6.65 17.70
CA LYS A 150 7.29 7.36 16.73
C LYS A 150 7.23 6.73 15.33
N ARG A 151 7.05 5.40 15.26
CA ARG A 151 7.13 4.60 14.02
C ARG A 151 5.90 3.71 13.85
N LEU A 152 4.74 4.34 13.72
CA LEU A 152 3.52 3.62 13.38
C LEU A 152 3.56 3.14 11.93
N GLY A 153 3.21 1.88 11.73
CA GLY A 153 3.07 1.25 10.45
C GLY A 153 1.65 1.23 9.94
N GLN A 154 1.17 0.02 9.64
CA GLN A 154 -0.16 -0.21 9.11
C GLN A 154 -1.05 -0.74 10.22
N ILE A 155 -2.28 -0.23 10.27
CA ILE A 155 -3.34 -0.78 11.10
C ILE A 155 -4.24 -1.60 10.19
N VAL A 156 -4.64 -2.78 10.67
CA VAL A 156 -5.50 -3.71 9.97
C VAL A 156 -6.74 -3.96 10.83
N PHE A 157 -7.92 -3.82 10.25
CA PHE A 157 -9.19 -4.22 10.87
C PHE A 157 -9.77 -5.40 10.09
N GLU A 158 -9.94 -6.54 10.76
CA GLU A 158 -10.55 -7.74 10.16
C GLU A 158 -12.07 -7.73 10.31
N LYS A 159 -12.61 -7.05 11.34
CA LYS A 159 -14.05 -6.98 11.64
C LYS A 159 -14.58 -5.56 11.58
N MET A 160 -15.90 -5.43 11.38
CA MET A 160 -16.61 -4.16 11.49
C MET A 160 -16.45 -3.58 12.89
N LEU A 161 -16.10 -2.29 12.96
CA LEU A 161 -15.89 -1.62 14.23
C LEU A 161 -17.22 -1.19 14.84
N ASN A 162 -17.35 -1.35 16.16
CA ASN A 162 -18.51 -0.84 16.89
C ASN A 162 -18.41 0.69 17.08
N ASP A 163 -19.52 1.30 17.48
CA ASP A 163 -19.61 2.78 17.59
C ASP A 163 -18.61 3.37 18.59
N ASP A 164 -18.32 2.66 19.68
CA ASP A 164 -17.31 3.06 20.67
C ASP A 164 -15.90 3.06 20.06
N ALA A 165 -15.54 2.00 19.32
CA ALA A 165 -14.28 1.91 18.60
C ALA A 165 -14.14 3.04 17.57
N LEU A 166 -15.20 3.31 16.81
CA LEU A 166 -15.25 4.42 15.85
C LEU A 166 -15.07 5.77 16.55
N TYR A 167 -15.70 5.96 17.72
CA TYR A 167 -15.59 7.16 18.52
C TYR A 167 -14.13 7.41 18.95
N VAL A 168 -13.44 6.42 19.50
CA VAL A 168 -12.05 6.59 19.94
C VAL A 168 -11.08 6.74 18.76
N LEU A 169 -11.34 6.08 17.62
CA LEU A 169 -10.51 6.21 16.42
C LEU A 169 -10.53 7.61 15.80
N LYS A 170 -11.58 8.42 16.07
CA LYS A 170 -11.61 9.84 15.68
C LYS A 170 -10.38 10.59 16.18
N LYS A 171 -9.78 10.19 17.32
CA LYS A 171 -8.53 10.77 17.82
C LYS A 171 -7.34 10.52 16.88
N LEU A 172 -7.17 9.28 16.37
CA LEU A 172 -6.11 8.95 15.40
C LEU A 172 -6.29 9.69 14.08
N ILE A 173 -7.55 9.80 13.62
CA ILE A 173 -7.92 10.54 12.41
C ILE A 173 -7.58 12.02 12.61
N LYS A 174 -8.11 12.68 13.63
CA LYS A 174 -7.86 14.11 13.90
C LYS A 174 -6.36 14.40 14.08
N GLY A 175 -5.64 13.50 14.74
CA GLY A 175 -4.20 13.61 14.94
C GLY A 175 -3.32 13.29 13.73
N ARG A 176 -3.91 12.88 12.60
CA ARG A 176 -3.19 12.64 11.34
C ARG A 176 -2.03 11.65 11.48
N LYS A 177 -2.15 10.65 12.36
CA LYS A 177 -1.07 9.69 12.65
C LYS A 177 -0.94 8.57 11.62
N LEU A 178 -2.03 8.25 10.91
CA LEU A 178 -2.06 7.13 9.97
C LEU A 178 -1.52 7.52 8.61
N SER A 179 -0.59 6.71 8.09
CA SER A 179 -0.09 6.79 6.73
C SER A 179 -0.66 5.69 5.81
N GLY A 180 -1.20 4.63 6.40
CA GLY A 180 -1.94 3.60 5.67
C GLY A 180 -2.87 2.82 6.58
N LEU A 181 -4.00 2.40 6.00
CA LEU A 181 -5.02 1.59 6.65
C LEU A 181 -5.29 0.36 5.79
N MET A 182 -5.62 -0.73 6.46
CA MET A 182 -6.06 -1.96 5.85
C MET A 182 -7.35 -2.41 6.49
N MET A 183 -8.29 -2.82 5.66
CA MET A 183 -9.59 -3.25 6.14
C MET A 183 -9.97 -4.49 5.37
N TYR A 184 -10.54 -5.45 6.07
CA TYR A 184 -11.28 -6.51 5.43
C TYR A 184 -12.60 -5.93 4.92
N GLN A 185 -13.22 -6.57 3.92
CA GLN A 185 -14.44 -6.06 3.31
C GLN A 185 -15.54 -5.87 4.36
N GLU A 186 -15.70 -6.84 5.27
CA GLU A 186 -16.62 -6.75 6.42
C GLU A 186 -16.30 -5.53 7.30
N ALA A 187 -15.01 -5.27 7.54
CA ALA A 187 -14.58 -4.10 8.30
C ALA A 187 -14.83 -2.78 7.57
N CYS A 188 -14.92 -2.78 6.25
CA CYS A 188 -14.99 -1.58 5.41
C CYS A 188 -16.44 -1.27 4.98
N GLN A 189 -17.42 -1.49 5.85
CA GLN A 189 -18.84 -1.27 5.55
C GLN A 189 -19.50 -0.38 6.61
N GLY A 190 -20.74 0.04 6.32
CA GLY A 190 -21.57 0.82 7.23
C GLY A 190 -20.90 2.12 7.68
N SER A 191 -20.93 2.40 8.97
CA SER A 191 -20.28 3.58 9.56
C SER A 191 -18.75 3.54 9.47
N THR A 192 -18.13 2.37 9.29
CA THR A 192 -16.66 2.25 9.25
C THR A 192 -16.08 2.76 7.93
N ILE A 193 -16.82 2.72 6.82
CA ILE A 193 -16.31 3.29 5.56
C ILE A 193 -16.11 4.82 5.65
N ALA A 194 -16.84 5.50 6.53
CA ALA A 194 -16.63 6.92 6.80
C ALA A 194 -15.23 7.20 7.39
N VAL A 195 -14.66 6.26 8.16
CA VAL A 195 -13.27 6.35 8.64
C VAL A 195 -12.29 6.28 7.47
N ALA A 196 -12.48 5.33 6.56
CA ALA A 196 -11.64 5.19 5.37
C ALA A 196 -11.70 6.45 4.48
N LYS A 197 -12.90 6.98 4.24
CA LYS A 197 -13.13 8.24 3.51
C LYS A 197 -12.45 9.43 4.19
N ALA A 198 -12.63 9.59 5.51
CA ALA A 198 -12.01 10.66 6.27
C ALA A 198 -10.47 10.61 6.20
N LEU A 199 -9.88 9.41 6.26
CA LEU A 199 -8.43 9.22 6.10
C LEU A 199 -7.94 9.53 4.69
N LEU A 200 -8.68 9.14 3.64
CA LEU A 200 -8.35 9.47 2.25
C LEU A 200 -8.36 10.97 1.97
N LEU A 201 -9.02 11.79 2.77
CA LEU A 201 -8.95 13.26 2.64
C LEU A 201 -7.70 13.86 3.30
N GLN A 202 -6.95 13.10 4.10
CA GLN A 202 -5.80 13.63 4.83
C GLN A 202 -4.55 13.63 3.96
N ARG A 203 -3.77 14.71 4.04
CA ARG A 203 -2.57 14.90 3.20
C ARG A 203 -1.49 13.83 3.43
N GLN A 204 -1.30 13.38 4.67
CA GLN A 204 -0.25 12.43 5.04
C GLN A 204 -0.64 10.96 4.80
N PHE A 205 -1.94 10.69 4.64
CA PHE A 205 -2.44 9.35 4.36
C PHE A 205 -2.14 8.97 2.91
N LYS A 206 -1.57 7.78 2.69
CA LYS A 206 -1.06 7.37 1.39
C LYS A 206 -1.79 6.17 0.79
N LYS A 207 -2.24 5.23 1.64
CA LYS A 207 -2.68 3.92 1.17
C LYS A 207 -3.87 3.39 1.97
N LEU A 208 -4.96 3.08 1.27
CA LEU A 208 -6.04 2.24 1.77
C LEU A 208 -5.95 0.88 1.08
N GLU A 209 -5.95 -0.22 1.83
CA GLU A 209 -6.02 -1.59 1.30
C GLU A 209 -7.31 -2.24 1.77
N VAL A 210 -8.16 -2.68 0.84
CA VAL A 210 -9.37 -3.45 1.11
C VAL A 210 -9.11 -4.90 0.73
N ARG A 211 -9.30 -5.83 1.68
CA ARG A 211 -9.18 -7.28 1.45
C ARG A 211 -10.52 -7.98 1.52
N GLN A 212 -10.80 -8.84 0.56
CA GLN A 212 -11.97 -9.70 0.55
C GLN A 212 -11.51 -11.16 0.70
N GLU A 213 -12.04 -11.85 1.71
CA GLU A 213 -11.78 -13.28 1.93
C GLU A 213 -12.93 -14.17 1.45
N LEU A 214 -14.17 -13.66 1.41
CA LEU A 214 -15.40 -14.42 1.13
C LEU A 214 -16.25 -13.74 0.05
N ASP A 215 -17.10 -14.51 -0.64
CA ASP A 215 -17.87 -14.12 -1.84
C ASP A 215 -19.11 -13.20 -1.57
N TYR A 216 -19.07 -12.34 -0.55
CA TYR A 216 -20.20 -11.46 -0.21
C TYR A 216 -20.46 -10.34 -1.24
N LEU A 217 -21.73 -9.91 -1.33
CA LEU A 217 -22.29 -9.12 -2.44
C LEU A 217 -22.01 -7.60 -2.38
N SER A 218 -21.79 -7.01 -1.21
CA SER A 218 -21.62 -5.55 -1.08
C SER A 218 -20.16 -5.14 -1.06
N THR A 219 -19.66 -4.53 -2.13
CA THR A 219 -18.27 -4.10 -2.17
C THR A 219 -18.14 -2.61 -1.85
N PRO A 220 -17.31 -2.25 -0.87
CA PRO A 220 -17.02 -0.85 -0.55
C PRO A 220 -16.23 -0.13 -1.64
N ILE A 221 -15.82 -0.86 -2.68
CA ILE A 221 -15.03 -0.35 -3.80
C ILE A 221 -15.84 0.69 -4.58
N ASN A 222 -17.10 0.39 -4.93
CA ASN A 222 -17.94 1.34 -5.66
C ASN A 222 -18.14 2.64 -4.87
N GLU A 223 -18.42 2.52 -3.57
CA GLU A 223 -18.59 3.69 -2.71
C GLU A 223 -17.30 4.52 -2.57
N LEU A 224 -16.12 3.88 -2.52
CA LEU A 224 -14.83 4.57 -2.52
C LEU A 224 -14.49 5.22 -3.88
N LEU A 225 -14.96 4.63 -4.98
CA LEU A 225 -14.78 5.19 -6.32
C LEU A 225 -15.70 6.40 -6.56
N GLU A 226 -16.96 6.34 -6.12
CA GLU A 226 -17.85 7.51 -6.12
C GLU A 226 -17.29 8.63 -5.24
N PHE A 227 -16.76 8.28 -4.06
CA PHE A 227 -16.07 9.25 -3.22
C PHE A 227 -14.87 9.92 -3.91
N TRP A 228 -14.16 9.19 -4.79
CA TRP A 228 -13.12 9.77 -5.63
C TRP A 228 -13.68 10.71 -6.70
N VAL A 229 -14.83 10.41 -7.30
CA VAL A 229 -15.49 11.31 -8.27
C VAL A 229 -15.74 12.69 -7.65
N GLU A 230 -16.18 12.73 -6.38
CA GLU A 230 -16.48 13.93 -5.61
C GLU A 230 -15.24 14.68 -5.10
N HIS A 231 -14.14 13.97 -4.83
CA HIS A 231 -12.98 14.51 -4.12
C HIS A 231 -11.63 14.25 -4.79
N SER A 232 -11.62 13.95 -6.09
CA SER A 232 -10.46 13.63 -6.92
C SER A 232 -9.20 14.47 -6.63
N ASP A 233 -9.32 15.80 -6.57
CA ASP A 233 -8.19 16.71 -6.27
C ASP A 233 -7.56 16.44 -4.91
N LYS A 234 -8.37 16.17 -3.88
CA LYS A 234 -7.89 15.85 -2.53
C LYS A 234 -7.29 14.46 -2.44
N LEU A 235 -7.67 13.55 -3.33
CA LEU A 235 -7.20 12.16 -3.33
C LEU A 235 -5.92 11.96 -4.15
N ARG A 236 -5.46 12.95 -4.91
CA ARG A 236 -4.24 12.89 -5.72
C ARG A 236 -3.05 12.34 -4.94
N GLY A 237 -2.36 11.36 -5.53
CA GLY A 237 -1.20 10.66 -4.99
C GLY A 237 -1.51 9.58 -3.96
N LYS A 238 -2.77 9.33 -3.66
CA LYS A 238 -3.18 8.22 -2.78
C LYS A 238 -3.47 6.96 -3.59
N SER A 239 -3.27 5.82 -2.96
CA SER A 239 -3.53 4.51 -3.54
C SER A 239 -4.67 3.79 -2.82
N LEU A 240 -5.62 3.28 -3.59
CA LEU A 240 -6.57 2.26 -3.17
C LEU A 240 -6.08 0.91 -3.71
N ILE A 241 -5.81 -0.03 -2.81
CA ILE A 241 -5.43 -1.39 -3.14
C ILE A 241 -6.60 -2.30 -2.83
N VAL A 242 -7.01 -3.11 -3.80
CA VAL A 242 -8.06 -4.10 -3.61
C VAL A 242 -7.43 -5.46 -3.78
N LYS A 243 -7.63 -6.35 -2.81
CA LYS A 243 -7.25 -7.77 -2.91
C LYS A 243 -8.47 -8.62 -2.62
N GLY A 244 -8.80 -9.54 -3.51
CA GLY A 244 -9.89 -10.45 -3.27
C GLY A 244 -10.15 -11.37 -4.44
N THR A 245 -11.41 -11.44 -4.84
CA THR A 245 -11.87 -12.38 -5.86
C THR A 245 -11.83 -11.75 -7.24
N HIS A 246 -12.53 -12.37 -8.19
CA HIS A 246 -12.59 -11.93 -9.59
C HIS A 246 -13.77 -10.96 -9.81
N ARG A 247 -14.66 -10.79 -8.83
CA ARG A 247 -15.87 -9.96 -8.93
C ARG A 247 -15.55 -8.46 -8.91
N GLU A 248 -14.51 -8.08 -8.19
CA GLU A 248 -14.04 -6.70 -8.05
C GLU A 248 -13.59 -6.12 -9.38
N GLY A 249 -13.00 -6.95 -10.26
CA GLY A 249 -12.69 -6.56 -11.63
C GLY A 249 -13.92 -6.22 -12.45
N ALA A 250 -14.98 -7.03 -12.33
CA ALA A 250 -16.24 -6.78 -13.01
C ALA A 250 -16.94 -5.51 -12.50
N GLN A 251 -16.90 -5.25 -11.20
CA GLN A 251 -17.46 -4.04 -10.61
C GLN A 251 -16.69 -2.79 -11.01
N LEU A 252 -15.36 -2.86 -11.00
CA LEU A 252 -14.51 -1.77 -11.46
C LEU A 252 -14.78 -1.49 -12.94
N GLU A 253 -14.87 -2.53 -13.78
CA GLU A 253 -15.24 -2.37 -15.18
C GLU A 253 -16.62 -1.74 -15.35
N GLU A 254 -17.61 -2.17 -14.57
CA GLU A 254 -18.98 -1.63 -14.64
C GLU A 254 -19.04 -0.17 -14.23
N PHE A 255 -18.42 0.20 -13.10
CA PHE A 255 -18.30 1.59 -12.67
C PHE A 255 -17.73 2.46 -13.79
N LEU A 256 -16.67 1.99 -14.44
CA LEU A 256 -16.00 2.73 -15.50
C LEU A 256 -16.84 2.84 -16.78
N ARG A 257 -17.57 1.78 -17.13
CA ARG A 257 -18.53 1.78 -18.23
C ARG A 257 -19.61 2.84 -17.98
N GLN A 258 -20.17 2.88 -16.76
CA GLN A 258 -21.17 3.86 -16.36
C GLN A 258 -20.64 5.29 -16.44
N ARG A 259 -19.45 5.57 -15.88
CA ARG A 259 -18.82 6.91 -15.97
C ARG A 259 -18.56 7.34 -17.41
N SER A 260 -18.12 6.42 -18.27
CA SER A 260 -17.89 6.69 -19.69
C SER A 260 -19.18 7.07 -20.43
N LEU A 261 -20.29 6.36 -20.14
CA LEU A 261 -21.60 6.69 -20.71
C LEU A 261 -22.07 8.09 -20.26
N LEU A 262 -21.96 8.40 -18.98
CA LEU A 262 -22.32 9.72 -18.45
C LEU A 262 -21.50 10.86 -19.08
N ALA A 263 -20.20 10.64 -19.28
CA ALA A 263 -19.34 11.61 -19.96
C ALA A 263 -19.75 11.83 -21.42
N LYS A 264 -20.11 10.77 -22.14
CA LYS A 264 -20.60 10.84 -23.53
C LYS A 264 -21.92 11.62 -23.62
N MET A 265 -22.88 11.32 -22.75
CA MET A 265 -24.15 12.04 -22.68
C MET A 265 -23.96 13.54 -22.37
N SER A 266 -23.05 13.86 -21.46
CA SER A 266 -22.73 15.26 -21.13
C SER A 266 -22.10 16.01 -22.31
N SER A 267 -21.30 15.33 -23.14
CA SER A 267 -20.68 15.93 -24.33
C SER A 267 -21.65 16.13 -25.49
N SER A 268 -22.61 15.23 -25.70
CA SER A 268 -23.57 15.34 -26.81
C SER A 268 -24.52 16.52 -26.64
N LEU A 269 -24.92 16.84 -25.40
CA LEU A 269 -25.77 17.99 -25.10
C LEU A 269 -25.09 19.35 -25.38
N LEU A 270 -23.75 19.37 -25.50
CA LEU A 270 -22.98 20.59 -25.76
C LEU A 270 -22.57 20.73 -27.22
N SER A 271 -22.84 19.75 -28.08
CA SER A 271 -22.26 19.65 -29.44
C SER A 271 -23.32 19.50 -30.55
N GLU A 272 -24.53 20.01 -30.37
CA GLU A 272 -25.60 19.95 -31.38
C GLU A 272 -25.28 20.70 -32.70
N SER A 273 -24.12 21.36 -32.82
CA SER A 273 -23.82 22.25 -33.95
C SER A 273 -22.90 21.70 -35.05
N ASN A 274 -22.30 20.51 -34.95
CA ASN A 274 -21.37 20.02 -36.00
C ASN A 274 -21.55 18.52 -36.32
N SER A 275 -22.26 18.24 -37.41
CA SER A 275 -22.87 16.95 -37.76
C SER A 275 -21.99 15.95 -38.53
N SER A 276 -20.69 16.17 -38.71
CA SER A 276 -19.91 15.43 -39.73
C SER A 276 -18.81 14.47 -39.25
N ALA A 277 -18.61 14.22 -37.95
CA ALA A 277 -17.55 13.32 -37.46
C ALA A 277 -18.05 12.12 -36.63
N ARG A 278 -18.98 11.32 -37.19
CA ARG A 278 -19.37 10.01 -36.64
C ARG A 278 -18.47 8.89 -37.18
N ARG A 279 -17.42 8.55 -36.43
CA ARG A 279 -16.88 7.17 -36.39
C ARG A 279 -16.74 6.74 -34.93
N LEU A 280 -17.86 6.27 -34.37
CA LEU A 280 -17.89 5.52 -33.11
C LEU A 280 -17.44 4.08 -33.39
N ALA A 281 -16.17 3.77 -33.15
CA ALA A 281 -15.69 2.39 -33.07
C ALA A 281 -15.58 1.95 -31.59
N SER A 282 -16.25 0.83 -31.29
CA SER A 282 -16.21 -0.09 -30.13
C SER A 282 -16.28 0.48 -28.68
N GLY A 283 -17.47 0.30 -28.08
CA GLY A 283 -17.92 0.94 -26.83
C GLY A 283 -17.26 0.59 -25.49
N THR A 284 -16.25 -0.28 -25.43
CA THR A 284 -15.51 -0.57 -24.18
C THR A 284 -14.00 -0.30 -24.28
N GLN A 285 -13.44 -0.33 -25.49
CA GLN A 285 -12.00 -0.12 -25.72
C GLN A 285 -11.58 1.35 -25.52
N GLN A 286 -12.54 2.27 -25.43
CA GLN A 286 -12.28 3.70 -25.19
C GLN A 286 -12.20 4.10 -23.71
N VAL A 287 -12.58 3.23 -22.76
CA VAL A 287 -12.70 3.65 -21.35
C VAL A 287 -11.33 3.75 -20.67
N PHE A 288 -10.41 2.86 -21.02
CA PHE A 288 -9.04 2.90 -20.56
C PHE A 288 -8.09 3.18 -21.70
N GLN A 289 -7.20 4.13 -21.47
CA GLN A 289 -6.06 4.37 -22.36
C GLN A 289 -4.85 3.67 -21.78
N LEU A 290 -4.12 2.92 -22.60
CA LEU A 290 -2.81 2.41 -22.22
C LEU A 290 -1.89 3.60 -21.93
N CYS A 291 -1.21 3.61 -20.80
CA CYS A 291 -0.26 4.68 -20.49
C CYS A 291 0.94 4.62 -21.46
N SER A 292 1.35 5.79 -21.92
CA SER A 292 2.60 5.97 -22.66
C SER A 292 3.83 5.55 -21.82
N LYS A 293 5.01 5.48 -22.44
CA LYS A 293 6.25 5.19 -21.71
C LYS A 293 6.56 6.31 -20.71
N GLU A 294 6.40 7.55 -21.15
CA GLU A 294 6.66 8.78 -20.39
C GLU A 294 5.73 8.87 -19.17
N GLU A 295 4.44 8.58 -19.33
CA GLU A 295 3.50 8.51 -18.20
C GLU A 295 3.91 7.41 -17.21
N ARG A 296 4.32 6.23 -17.68
CA ARG A 296 4.75 5.15 -16.78
C ARG A 296 6.01 5.50 -16.01
N ASP A 297 6.99 6.11 -16.66
CA ASP A 297 8.22 6.58 -16.02
C ASP A 297 7.93 7.68 -15.01
N LEU A 298 7.01 8.60 -15.33
CA LEU A 298 6.51 9.60 -14.39
C LEU A 298 5.84 8.94 -13.19
N ILE A 299 4.96 7.96 -13.40
CA ILE A 299 4.25 7.30 -12.30
C ILE A 299 5.25 6.54 -11.40
N LYS A 300 6.22 5.84 -12.00
CA LYS A 300 7.29 5.15 -11.28
C LYS A 300 8.11 6.12 -10.44
N LYS A 301 8.44 7.30 -10.98
CA LYS A 301 9.20 8.36 -10.32
C LYS A 301 8.43 9.03 -9.19
N GLU A 302 7.19 9.45 -9.44
CA GLU A 302 6.41 10.30 -8.52
C GLU A 302 5.73 9.50 -7.40
N TYR A 303 5.21 8.32 -7.71
CA TYR A 303 4.33 7.58 -6.81
C TYR A 303 4.98 6.33 -6.21
N LEU A 304 6.30 6.18 -6.39
CA LEU A 304 7.12 5.09 -5.88
C LEU A 304 6.39 3.75 -5.98
N LEU A 305 5.99 3.39 -7.22
CA LEU A 305 5.21 2.18 -7.48
C LEU A 305 5.86 0.92 -6.89
N ASN A 306 7.18 0.96 -6.69
CA ASN A 306 8.03 -0.15 -6.28
C ASN A 306 7.65 -0.85 -4.96
N HIS A 307 6.89 -0.21 -4.06
CA HIS A 307 6.51 -0.86 -2.79
C HIS A 307 5.36 -1.85 -2.91
N TYR A 308 4.64 -1.86 -4.04
CA TYR A 308 3.60 -2.86 -4.27
C TYR A 308 4.00 -3.74 -5.43
N ILE A 309 4.30 -4.99 -5.12
CA ILE A 309 4.85 -5.95 -6.04
C ILE A 309 3.74 -6.92 -6.45
N PHE A 310 3.54 -7.09 -7.74
CA PHE A 310 2.68 -8.13 -8.33
C PHE A 310 3.55 -9.31 -8.75
N LYS A 311 3.03 -10.55 -8.75
CA LYS A 311 3.78 -11.68 -9.35
C LYS A 311 4.00 -11.45 -10.84
N LYS A 312 2.90 -11.21 -11.56
CA LYS A 312 2.85 -10.78 -12.96
C LYS A 312 1.93 -9.57 -13.04
N SER A 313 2.50 -8.38 -13.23
CA SER A 313 1.75 -7.12 -13.36
C SER A 313 1.17 -6.96 -14.76
N SER A 314 0.00 -6.32 -14.87
CA SER A 314 -0.52 -5.76 -16.10
C SER A 314 0.30 -4.57 -16.58
N CYS A 315 0.01 -4.10 -17.81
CA CYS A 315 0.31 -2.72 -18.19
C CYS A 315 -0.40 -1.71 -17.28
N VAL A 316 0.03 -0.45 -17.31
CA VAL A 316 -0.63 0.65 -16.59
C VAL A 316 -1.70 1.25 -17.48
N TYR A 317 -2.94 1.24 -16.99
CA TYR A 317 -4.08 1.82 -17.69
C TYR A 317 -4.45 3.15 -17.04
N LYS A 318 -4.83 4.13 -17.85
CA LYS A 318 -5.31 5.45 -17.42
C LYS A 318 -6.80 5.55 -17.67
N PHE A 319 -7.55 5.87 -16.63
CA PHE A 319 -8.92 6.37 -16.74
C PHE A 319 -8.89 7.89 -16.56
N GLN A 320 -9.61 8.61 -17.40
CA GLN A 320 -9.67 10.06 -17.36
C GLN A 320 -11.09 10.56 -17.64
N GLU A 321 -11.61 11.39 -16.73
CA GLU A 321 -12.91 12.04 -16.83
C GLU A 321 -12.72 13.57 -16.85
N GLY A 322 -12.90 14.17 -18.02
CA GLY A 322 -12.59 15.58 -18.25
C GLY A 322 -11.09 15.88 -18.20
N ARG A 323 -10.72 17.11 -17.83
CA ARG A 323 -9.31 17.55 -17.79
C ARG A 323 -8.60 17.29 -16.46
N LYS A 324 -9.36 17.15 -15.36
CA LYS A 324 -8.80 17.15 -13.99
C LYS A 324 -8.81 15.79 -13.31
N ARG A 325 -9.81 14.94 -13.58
CA ARG A 325 -10.03 13.71 -12.84
C ARG A 325 -9.43 12.55 -13.59
N ARG A 326 -8.40 11.94 -13.02
CA ARG A 326 -7.81 10.72 -13.57
C ARG A 326 -7.31 9.81 -12.48
N PHE A 327 -7.21 8.53 -12.82
CA PHE A 327 -6.48 7.58 -12.01
C PHE A 327 -5.78 6.57 -12.90
N TYR A 328 -4.74 5.95 -12.34
CA TYR A 328 -4.02 4.86 -12.97
C TYR A 328 -4.40 3.54 -12.33
N LEU A 329 -4.64 2.54 -13.16
CA LEU A 329 -4.99 1.19 -12.75
C LEU A 329 -3.87 0.22 -13.13
N LEU A 330 -3.49 -0.60 -12.15
CA LEU A 330 -2.60 -1.74 -12.32
C LEU A 330 -3.23 -2.96 -11.66
N PHE A 331 -3.05 -4.14 -12.22
CA PHE A 331 -3.58 -5.38 -11.62
C PHE A 331 -2.69 -6.59 -11.87
N GLU A 332 -2.92 -7.66 -11.10
CA GLU A 332 -2.19 -8.93 -11.24
C GLU A 332 -2.79 -9.79 -12.35
N CYS A 333 -1.97 -10.15 -13.35
CA CYS A 333 -2.33 -11.04 -14.46
C CYS A 333 -1.97 -12.51 -14.19
N ALA A 334 -1.34 -12.83 -13.06
CA ALA A 334 -0.89 -14.19 -12.76
C ALA A 334 -2.09 -15.14 -12.58
N HIS A 335 -2.08 -16.27 -13.28
CA HIS A 335 -3.07 -17.34 -13.09
C HIS A 335 -2.78 -18.15 -11.82
N LYS A 336 -3.83 -18.74 -11.24
CA LYS A 336 -3.72 -19.73 -10.16
C LYS A 336 -2.74 -20.83 -10.61
N GLY A 337 -1.74 -21.12 -9.79
CA GLY A 337 -0.76 -22.20 -10.06
C GLY A 337 0.60 -21.73 -10.58
N THR A 338 0.78 -20.44 -10.90
CA THR A 338 2.15 -19.92 -11.09
C THR A 338 2.89 -19.95 -9.76
N THR A 339 3.96 -20.75 -9.71
CA THR A 339 4.89 -20.87 -8.59
C THR A 339 5.45 -19.49 -8.23
N PHE A 340 6.03 -19.36 -7.04
CA PHE A 340 6.54 -18.09 -6.50
C PHE A 340 7.69 -17.53 -7.37
N GLU A 341 7.37 -16.94 -8.51
CA GLU A 341 8.29 -16.05 -9.18
C GLU A 341 8.46 -14.79 -8.32
N GLU A 342 9.70 -14.32 -8.22
CA GLU A 342 10.00 -13.02 -7.63
C GLU A 342 9.11 -11.97 -8.30
N GLY A 343 8.30 -11.30 -7.50
CA GLY A 343 7.34 -10.36 -8.05
C GLY A 343 8.07 -9.25 -8.81
N ARG A 344 7.58 -8.97 -10.02
CA ARG A 344 8.17 -8.01 -10.94
C ARG A 344 7.44 -6.67 -10.88
N PRO A 345 8.15 -5.54 -11.07
CA PRO A 345 7.48 -4.27 -11.28
C PRO A 345 6.67 -4.29 -12.60
N PRO A 346 5.69 -3.40 -12.75
CA PRO A 346 4.97 -3.17 -14.00
C PRO A 346 5.92 -3.06 -15.19
N SER A 347 5.81 -3.97 -16.18
CA SER A 347 6.65 -3.99 -17.39
C SER A 347 5.90 -3.47 -18.62
N HIS A 348 6.66 -3.13 -19.67
CA HIS A 348 6.11 -2.67 -20.95
C HIS A 348 5.46 -3.77 -21.79
N SER A 349 5.75 -5.04 -21.49
CA SER A 349 5.31 -6.24 -22.21
C SER A 349 4.08 -6.92 -21.60
N GLY A 350 3.32 -6.21 -20.75
CA GLY A 350 2.09 -6.75 -20.19
C GLY A 350 1.07 -7.06 -21.29
N GLU A 351 0.36 -8.18 -21.15
CA GLU A 351 -0.74 -8.55 -22.04
C GLU A 351 -1.79 -7.41 -22.07
N ASP A 352 -2.14 -6.94 -23.28
CA ASP A 352 -3.25 -6.00 -23.48
C ASP A 352 -4.55 -6.71 -23.12
N GLY A 353 -5.10 -6.32 -21.98
CA GLY A 353 -5.72 -7.28 -21.08
C GLY A 353 -6.86 -6.69 -20.29
N LEU A 354 -7.64 -5.75 -20.83
CA LEU A 354 -8.91 -5.39 -20.18
C LEU A 354 -9.79 -6.63 -19.95
N LYS A 355 -9.70 -7.64 -20.83
CA LYS A 355 -10.31 -8.97 -20.61
C LYS A 355 -9.78 -9.70 -19.36
N LEU A 356 -8.53 -9.42 -18.96
CA LEU A 356 -7.91 -9.95 -17.74
C LEU A 356 -8.33 -9.18 -16.48
N LEU A 357 -8.89 -7.98 -16.62
CA LEU A 357 -9.35 -7.20 -15.46
C LEU A 357 -10.33 -7.99 -14.61
N ARG A 358 -11.31 -8.66 -15.26
CA ARG A 358 -12.29 -9.54 -14.62
C ARG A 358 -11.68 -10.80 -13.99
N ARG A 359 -10.45 -11.17 -14.33
CA ARG A 359 -9.79 -12.39 -13.82
C ARG A 359 -8.75 -12.07 -12.75
N ALA A 360 -8.33 -10.81 -12.66
CA ALA A 360 -7.39 -10.35 -11.65
C ALA A 360 -7.99 -10.51 -10.24
N ARG A 361 -7.11 -10.56 -9.25
CA ARG A 361 -7.46 -10.68 -7.82
C ARG A 361 -6.86 -9.58 -6.98
N ARG A 362 -6.01 -8.78 -7.59
CA ARG A 362 -5.30 -7.70 -6.95
C ARG A 362 -5.27 -6.53 -7.90
N TYR A 363 -5.73 -5.40 -7.40
CA TYR A 363 -5.82 -4.15 -8.13
C TYR A 363 -5.14 -3.07 -7.31
N ARG A 364 -4.51 -2.13 -8.00
CA ARG A 364 -4.01 -0.89 -7.43
C ARG A 364 -4.53 0.26 -8.28
N ILE A 365 -5.30 1.11 -7.64
CA ILE A 365 -5.85 2.35 -8.19
C ILE A 365 -5.07 3.50 -7.57
N LEU A 366 -4.41 4.28 -8.41
CA LEU A 366 -3.61 5.43 -8.01
C LEU A 366 -4.31 6.70 -8.52
N PHE A 367 -4.83 7.51 -7.60
CA PHE A 367 -5.54 8.75 -7.93
C PHE A 367 -4.54 9.84 -8.34
N ALA A 368 -4.78 10.56 -9.44
CA ALA A 368 -3.77 11.43 -10.10
C ALA A 368 -4.31 12.76 -10.64
#